data_AF-A0A820EMF6-F1
#
_entry.id   AF-A0A820EMF6-F1
#
_cell.length_a   1.000
_cell.length_b   1.000
_cell.length_c   1.000
_cell.angle_alpha   90.00
_cell.angle_beta   90.00
_cell.angle_gamma   90.00
#
_symmetry.space_group_name_H-M   'P 1'
#
loop_
_entity.id
_entity.type
_entity.pdbx_description
1 polymer ?
#
loop_
_entity_poly.entity_id
_entity_poly.type
_entity_poly.pdbx_seq_one_letter_code
_entity_poly.pdbx_strand_id
1 'polypeptide(L)' 'SLARRYFRQICRALKYCHEMSVCHRDLKPENLVFFEKQGVVKLTDFGTN' A
#
# COMPACT_ATOMS: atom_id res chain seq x y z
N SER A 1 7.16 15.71 -6.02
CA SER A 1 8.22 14.76 -5.62
C SER A 1 7.73 13.33 -5.82
N LEU A 2 8.64 12.42 -6.16
CA LEU A 2 8.36 10.99 -6.36
C LEU A 2 7.75 10.35 -5.11
N ALA A 3 8.27 10.68 -3.92
CA ALA A 3 7.73 10.25 -2.64
C ALA A 3 6.25 10.59 -2.46
N ARG A 4 5.83 11.83 -2.75
CA ARG A 4 4.40 12.24 -2.67
C ARG A 4 3.50 11.49 -3.65
N ARG A 5 4.04 10.97 -4.76
CA ARG A 5 3.28 10.17 -5.72
C ARG A 5 2.96 8.80 -5.14
N TYR A 6 3.97 8.09 -4.66
CA TYR A 6 3.79 6.74 -4.10
C TYR A 6 3.04 6.75 -2.76
N PHE A 7 3.33 7.73 -1.89
CA PHE A 7 2.61 7.86 -0.62
C PHE A 7 1.10 8.03 -0.83
N ARG A 8 0.68 8.80 -1.85
CA ARG A 8 -0.75 8.91 -2.20
C ARG A 8 -1.37 7.60 -2.65
N GLN A 9 -0.64 6.76 -3.37
CA GLN A 9 -1.15 5.44 -3.80
C GLN A 9 -1.30 4.51 -2.59
N ILE A 10 -0.32 4.50 -1.69
CA ILE A 10 -0.36 3.77 -0.42
C ILE A 10 -1.57 4.20 0.42
N CYS A 11 -1.77 5.51 0.61
CA CYS A 11 -2.94 6.01 1.34
C CYS A 11 -4.27 5.64 0.68
N ARG A 12 -4.35 5.62 -0.66
CA ARG A 12 -5.56 5.19 -1.38
C ARG A 12 -5.85 3.71 -1.15
N ALA A 13 -4.83 2.86 -1.22
CA ALA A 13 -4.98 1.43 -0.95
C ALA A 13 -5.41 1.18 0.51
N LEU A 14 -4.79 1.83 1.49
CA LEU A 14 -5.17 1.72 2.90
C LEU A 14 -6.59 2.24 3.16
N LYS A 15 -6.98 3.37 2.56
CA LYS A 15 -8.34 3.88 2.65
C LYS A 15 -9.36 2.84 2.19
N TYR A 16 -9.14 2.24 1.02
CA TYR A 16 -10.00 1.18 0.50
C TYR A 16 -10.07 -0.03 1.45
N CYS A 17 -8.93 -0.48 1.99
CA CYS A 17 -8.92 -1.56 2.98
C CYS A 17 -9.76 -1.20 4.22
N HIS A 18 -9.59 0.00 4.75
CA HIS A 18 -10.31 0.45 5.94
C HIS A 18 -11.82 0.59 5.69
N GLU A 19 -12.25 1.04 4.50
CA GLU A 19 -13.66 1.06 4.10
C GLU A 19 -14.27 -0.34 4.06
N MET A 20 -13.46 -1.36 3.79
CA MET A 20 -13.85 -2.78 3.81
C MET A 20 -13.64 -3.44 5.19
N SER A 21 -13.40 -2.66 6.25
CA SER A 21 -13.08 -3.17 7.60
C SER A 21 -11.84 -4.10 7.65
N VAL A 22 -10.92 -3.95 6.70
CA VAL A 22 -9.64 -4.69 6.64
C VAL A 22 -8.51 -3.79 7.11
N CYS A 23 -7.74 -4.24 8.11
CA CYS A 23 -6.51 -3.59 8.56
C CYS A 23 -5.28 -4.35 8.04
N HIS A 24 -4.28 -3.65 7.50
CA HIS A 24 -3.04 -4.26 6.99
C HIS A 24 -2.18 -4.88 8.09
N ARG A 25 -2.15 -4.26 9.28
CA ARG A 25 -1.40 -4.67 10.50
C ARG A 25 0.13 -4.77 10.42
N ASP A 26 0.70 -5.00 9.25
CA ASP A 26 2.15 -5.09 9.04
C ASP A 26 2.62 -4.12 7.93
N LEU A 27 2.28 -2.83 8.05
CA LEU A 27 2.63 -1.84 7.03
C LEU A 27 4.09 -1.39 7.20
N LYS A 28 4.95 -1.82 6.27
CA LYS A 28 6.38 -1.49 6.22
C LYS A 28 6.89 -1.50 4.77
N PRO A 29 8.04 -0.88 4.45
CA PRO A 29 8.54 -0.78 3.08
C PRO A 29 8.69 -2.11 2.34
N GLU A 30 9.03 -3.18 3.06
CA GLU A 30 9.17 -4.54 2.54
C GLU A 30 7.86 -5.08 1.95
N ASN A 31 6.72 -4.61 2.47
CA ASN A 31 5.38 -5.00 2.05
C ASN A 31 4.79 -4.05 0.98
N LEU A 32 5.66 -3.29 0.29
CA LEU A 32 5.30 -2.40 -0.82
C LEU A 32 5.94 -2.88 -2.13
N VAL A 33 5.15 -3.47 -3.02
CA VAL A 33 5.64 -3.97 -4.31
C VAL A 33 5.49 -2.91 -5.39
N PHE A 34 6.60 -2.58 -6.06
CA PHE A 34 6.65 -1.62 -7.15
C PHE A 34 6.54 -2.30 -8.51
N PHE A 35 5.56 -1.86 -9.29
CA PHE A 35 5.37 -2.22 -10.67
C PHE A 35 5.88 -1.05 -11.52
N GLU A 36 7.20 -0.99 -11.72
CA GLU A 36 7.89 0.19 -12.24
C GLU A 36 7.41 0.63 -13.62
N LYS A 37 7.21 -0.32 -14.54
CA LYS A 37 6.70 -0.05 -15.89
C LYS A 37 5.31 0.57 -15.89
N GLN A 38 4.52 0.28 -14.85
CA GLN A 38 3.18 0.83 -14.65
C GLN A 38 3.18 2.07 -13.75
N GLY A 39 4.29 2.38 -13.08
CA GLY A 39 4.40 3.49 -12.14
C GLY A 39 3.50 3.36 -10.89
N VAL A 40 3.15 2.11 -10.52
CA VAL A 40 2.26 1.83 -9.37
C VAL A 40 2.96 1.09 -8.24
N VAL A 41 2.52 1.36 -7.01
CA VAL A 41 2.88 0.59 -5.81
C VAL A 41 1.64 -0.11 -5.27
N LYS A 42 1.80 -1.37 -4.85
CA LYS A 42 0.73 -2.18 -4.26
C LYS A 42 1.14 -2.66 -2.87
N LEU A 43 0.14 -2.78 -1.98
CA LEU A 43 0.30 -3.41 -0.67
C LEU A 43 0.30 -4.94 -0.85
N THR A 44 1.17 -5.63 -0.13
CA THR A 44 1.25 -7.10 -0.07
C THR A 44 1.35 -7.57 1.39
N ASP A 45 1.26 -8.88 1.62
CA ASP A 45 1.57 -9.52 2.91
C ASP A 45 0.82 -8.88 4.08
N PHE A 46 -0.52 -8.95 4.01
CA PHE A 46 -1.39 -8.51 5.09
C PHE A 46 -1.16 -9.38 6.31
N GLY A 47 -0.91 -8.73 7.46
CA GLY A 47 -0.67 -9.43 8.71
C GLY A 47 -1.90 -10.23 9.14
N THR A 48 -1.79 -11.55 9.07
CA THR A 48 -2.65 -12.48 9.78
C THR A 48 -2.08 -12.59 11.19
N ASN A 49 -2.85 -12.25 12.23
CA ASN A 49 -2.42 -12.61 13.58
C ASN A 49 -2.18 -14.12 13.69
#